data_AF-A0A2H6AJE7-F1
#
_entry.id   AF-A0A2H6AJE7-F1
#
_cell.length_a   1.000
_cell.length_b   1.000
_cell.length_c   1.000
_cell.angle_alpha   90.00
_cell.angle_beta   90.00
_cell.angle_gamma   90.00
#
_symmetry.space_group_name_H-M   'P 1'
#
loop_
_entity.id
_entity.type
_entity.pdbx_description
1 polymer ?
#
loop_
_entity_poly.entity_id
_entity_poly.type
_entity_poly.pdbx_seq_one_letter_code
_entity_poly.pdbx_strand_id
1 'polypeptide(L)'
;MSCKDIKEFILEYPNLTPDQIGRVKEHVKDCSDCSLLFKQSKEVWEVLDMWEEIEPRGDFILRFWNRVDKERKEGFSLVDLIKSLKIRWIASVALVLVSLIAFLVFSFFEHSKSDVVITEKDIEDDKILLELENDLSSETLDLLYIYGLWNEKSEGKEG
;
A
#
# COMPACT_ATOMS: atom_id res chain seq x y z
N MET A 1 -26.74 9.77 29.07
CA MET A 1 -25.69 9.29 28.14
C MET A 1 -25.54 7.80 28.31
N SER A 2 -25.25 7.04 27.25
CA SER A 2 -25.12 5.59 27.41
C SER A 2 -23.78 5.24 28.06
N CYS A 3 -23.71 4.11 28.79
CA CYS A 3 -22.43 3.65 29.34
C CYS A 3 -21.38 3.38 28.26
N LYS A 4 -21.80 3.10 27.02
CA LYS A 4 -20.89 2.86 25.91
C LYS A 4 -20.10 4.12 25.56
N ASP A 5 -20.79 5.24 25.38
CA ASP A 5 -20.17 6.52 25.00
C ASP A 5 -19.21 7.01 26.10
N ILE A 6 -19.59 6.82 27.37
CA ILE A 6 -18.75 7.20 28.50
C ILE A 6 -17.49 6.33 28.58
N LYS A 7 -17.58 5.03 28.29
CA LYS A 7 -16.40 4.15 28.25
C LYS A 7 -15.43 4.56 27.16
N GLU A 8 -15.92 4.95 25.98
CA GLU A 8 -15.07 5.48 24.90
C GLU A 8 -14.32 6.73 25.36
N PHE A 9 -15.00 7.68 26.01
CA PHE A 9 -14.31 8.84 26.58
C PHE A 9 -13.29 8.47 27.67
N ILE A 10 -13.59 7.50 28.54
CA ILE A 10 -12.65 7.07 29.59
C ILE A 10 -11.34 6.50 28.98
N LEU A 11 -11.42 5.83 27.83
CA LEU A 11 -10.26 5.29 27.13
C LEU A 11 -9.40 6.38 26.47
N GLU A 12 -9.99 7.52 26.13
CA GLU A 12 -9.29 8.67 25.56
C GLU A 12 -8.65 9.59 26.60
N TYR A 13 -8.93 9.38 27.90
CA TYR A 13 -8.24 10.11 28.97
C TYR A 13 -6.71 9.95 28.81
N PRO A 14 -5.89 11.01 29.00
CA PRO A 14 -6.23 12.36 29.45
C PRO A 14 -6.65 13.36 28.35
N ASN A 15 -6.73 12.95 27.08
CA ASN A 15 -6.94 13.83 25.91
C ASN A 15 -8.39 14.33 25.72
N LEU A 16 -9.18 14.37 26.79
CA LEU A 16 -10.59 14.76 26.75
C LEU A 16 -10.77 16.28 26.75
N THR A 17 -11.79 16.76 26.05
CA THR A 17 -12.23 18.15 26.15
C THR A 17 -12.86 18.43 27.53
N PRO A 18 -12.88 19.69 28.01
CA PRO A 18 -13.48 20.04 29.30
C PRO A 18 -14.93 19.60 29.47
N ASP A 19 -15.70 19.66 28.38
CA ASP A 19 -17.09 19.24 28.31
C ASP A 19 -17.24 17.70 28.43
N GLN A 20 -16.40 16.93 27.75
CA GLN A 20 -16.35 15.47 27.91
C GLN A 20 -15.97 15.07 29.34
N ILE A 21 -15.00 15.75 29.95
CA ILE A 21 -14.60 15.52 31.35
C ILE A 21 -15.79 15.77 32.29
N GLY A 22 -16.57 16.83 32.06
CA GLY A 22 -17.77 17.12 32.84
C GLY A 22 -18.78 15.98 32.78
N ARG A 23 -19.07 15.47 31.59
CA ARG A 23 -20.01 14.35 31.38
C ARG A 23 -19.53 13.05 32.00
N VAL A 24 -18.23 12.72 31.88
CA VAL A 24 -17.66 11.54 32.53
C VAL A 24 -17.79 11.66 34.05
N LYS A 25 -17.44 12.81 34.64
CA LYS A 25 -17.54 13.04 36.09
C LYS A 25 -18.96 12.97 36.63
N GLU A 26 -19.94 13.39 35.85
CA GLU A 26 -21.35 13.25 36.22
C GLU A 26 -21.77 11.77 36.21
N HIS A 27 -21.46 11.05 35.12
CA HIS A 27 -21.89 9.66 34.96
C HIS A 27 -21.25 8.68 35.96
N VAL A 28 -19.97 8.85 36.28
CA VAL A 28 -19.25 7.94 37.21
C VAL A 28 -19.72 8.05 38.66
N LYS A 29 -20.53 9.06 39.02
CA LYS A 29 -21.16 9.15 40.34
C LYS A 29 -22.25 8.09 40.51
N ASP A 30 -22.97 7.81 39.44
CA ASP A 30 -24.17 6.95 39.47
C ASP A 30 -23.92 5.57 38.85
N CYS A 31 -22.80 5.35 38.15
CA CYS A 31 -22.44 4.07 37.53
C CYS A 31 -21.14 3.50 38.10
N SER A 32 -21.25 2.39 38.84
CA SER A 32 -20.12 1.67 39.44
C SER A 32 -19.10 1.18 38.41
N ASP A 33 -19.58 0.66 37.27
CA ASP A 33 -18.72 0.07 36.25
C ASP A 33 -17.85 1.13 35.57
N CYS A 34 -18.45 2.25 35.18
CA CYS A 34 -17.74 3.38 34.60
C CYS A 34 -16.81 4.05 35.62
N SER A 35 -17.21 4.08 36.89
CA SER A 35 -16.37 4.60 37.98
C SER A 35 -15.10 3.78 38.18
N LEU A 36 -15.22 2.44 38.19
CA LEU A 36 -14.09 1.54 38.28
C LEU A 36 -13.15 1.69 37.08
N LEU A 37 -13.70 1.72 35.86
CA LEU A 37 -12.90 1.88 34.64
C LEU A 37 -12.15 3.21 34.64
N PHE A 38 -12.81 4.30 35.04
CA PHE A 38 -12.18 5.62 35.09
C PHE A 38 -11.03 5.66 36.10
N LYS A 39 -11.21 5.04 37.27
CA LYS A 39 -10.16 4.93 38.28
C LYS A 39 -8.94 4.16 37.75
N GLN A 40 -9.18 3.00 37.12
CA GLN A 40 -8.11 2.17 36.55
C GLN A 40 -7.36 2.90 35.43
N SER A 41 -8.09 3.55 34.52
CA SER A 41 -7.49 4.38 33.45
C SER A 41 -6.59 5.46 34.04
N LYS A 42 -7.08 6.19 35.05
CA LYS A 42 -6.30 7.23 35.73
C LYS A 42 -5.04 6.69 36.40
N GLU A 43 -5.13 5.56 37.11
CA GLU A 43 -3.98 4.91 37.75
C GLU A 43 -2.90 4.51 36.72
N VAL A 44 -3.31 3.96 35.56
CA VAL A 44 -2.36 3.63 34.47
C VAL A 44 -1.65 4.87 33.97
N TRP A 45 -2.40 5.95 33.73
CA TRP A 45 -1.80 7.20 33.26
C TRP A 45 -0.89 7.86 34.29
N GLU A 46 -1.23 7.83 35.58
CA GLU A 46 -0.34 8.29 36.65
C GLU A 46 0.99 7.52 36.67
N VAL A 47 0.95 6.20 36.42
CA VAL A 47 2.17 5.38 36.30
C VAL A 47 2.98 5.74 35.05
N LEU A 48 2.32 6.00 33.92
CA LEU A 48 2.99 6.41 32.69
C LEU A 48 3.59 7.82 32.81
N ASP A 49 2.97 8.72 33.57
CA ASP A 49 3.47 10.08 33.81
C ASP A 49 4.72 10.09 34.71
N MET A 50 4.90 9.06 35.54
CA MET A 50 6.15 8.84 36.29
C MET A 50 7.28 8.25 35.42
N TRP A 51 7.00 7.87 34.18
CA TRP A 51 8.03 7.35 33.29
C TRP A 51 8.97 8.49 32.87
N GLU A 52 10.26 8.34 33.18
CA GLU A 52 11.27 9.36 32.88
C GLU A 52 11.36 9.62 31.36
N GLU A 53 11.17 10.87 30.96
CA GLU A 53 11.40 11.27 29.57
C GLU A 53 12.88 11.10 29.23
N ILE A 54 13.18 10.15 28.34
CA ILE A 54 14.53 9.94 27.85
C ILE A 54 14.73 10.83 26.64
N GLU A 55 15.56 11.87 26.79
CA GLU A 55 15.93 12.70 25.66
C GLU A 55 16.74 11.88 24.64
N PRO A 56 16.26 11.74 23.39
CA PRO A 56 17.01 11.02 22.38
C PRO A 56 18.32 11.74 22.09
N ARG A 57 19.34 10.98 21.69
CA ARG A 57 20.61 11.57 21.22
C ARG A 57 20.33 12.57 20.09
N GLY A 58 21.10 13.65 20.03
CA GLY A 58 20.92 14.71 19.01
C GLY A 58 21.03 14.23 17.55
N ASP A 59 21.60 13.05 17.32
CA ASP A 59 21.70 12.40 16.01
C ASP A 59 20.55 11.41 15.71
N PHE A 60 19.57 11.27 16.60
CA PHE A 60 18.51 10.27 16.49
C PHE A 60 17.72 10.39 15.18
N ILE A 61 17.31 11.61 14.81
CA ILE A 61 16.54 11.86 13.59
C ILE A 61 17.34 11.42 12.36
N LEU A 62 18.62 11.79 12.29
CA LEU A 62 19.52 11.38 11.20
C LEU A 62 19.68 9.87 11.14
N ARG A 63 19.91 9.21 12.28
CA ARG A 63 20.07 7.75 12.34
C ARG A 63 18.79 7.00 11.98
N PHE A 64 17.65 7.51 12.40
CA PHE A 64 16.34 6.96 12.08
C PHE A 64 16.10 6.99 10.57
N TRP A 65 16.22 8.16 9.93
CA TRP A 65 16.01 8.29 8.50
C TRP A 65 17.05 7.53 7.67
N ASN A 66 18.32 7.51 8.09
CA ASN A 66 19.33 6.69 7.43
C ASN A 66 18.98 5.20 7.47
N ARG A 67 18.38 4.71 8.56
CA ARG A 67 17.93 3.31 8.65
C ARG A 67 16.72 3.06 7.75
N VAL A 68 15.72 3.94 7.78
CA VAL A 68 14.54 3.84 6.91
C VAL A 68 14.94 3.84 5.44
N ASP A 69 15.85 4.72 5.04
CA ASP A 69 16.37 4.76 3.67
C ASP A 69 17.17 3.52 3.31
N LYS A 70 17.95 3.00 4.26
CA LYS A 70 18.69 1.75 4.06
C LYS A 70 17.73 0.58 3.85
N GLU A 71 16.72 0.42 4.68
CA GLU A 71 15.72 -0.66 4.56
C GLU A 71 14.86 -0.50 3.29
N ARG A 72 14.56 0.74 2.87
CA ARG A 72 13.88 1.01 1.59
C ARG A 72 14.77 0.67 0.39
N LYS A 73 16.07 0.97 0.46
CA LYS A 73 17.05 0.65 -0.60
C LYS A 73 17.42 -0.82 -0.63
N GLU A 74 17.35 -1.50 0.51
CA GLU A 74 17.44 -2.95 0.67
C GLU A 74 16.10 -3.64 0.30
N GLY A 75 15.22 -2.95 -0.42
CA GLY A 75 14.09 -3.56 -1.11
C GLY A 75 14.57 -4.78 -1.91
N PHE A 76 13.99 -5.94 -1.59
CA PHE A 76 14.22 -7.28 -2.14
C PHE A 76 15.27 -7.34 -3.26
N SER A 77 16.54 -7.35 -2.87
CA SER A 77 17.63 -7.49 -3.83
C SER A 77 17.62 -8.93 -4.33
N LEU A 78 17.30 -9.14 -5.60
CA LEU A 78 17.46 -10.43 -6.29
C LEU A 78 18.89 -10.98 -6.12
N VAL A 79 19.86 -10.08 -5.89
CA VAL A 79 21.26 -10.43 -5.61
C VAL A 79 21.40 -11.19 -4.29
N ASP A 80 20.63 -10.85 -3.24
CA ASP A 80 20.66 -11.57 -1.96
C ASP A 80 19.97 -12.93 -2.02
N LEU A 81 18.93 -13.09 -2.86
CA LEU A 81 18.37 -14.40 -3.19
C LEU A 81 19.39 -15.31 -3.89
N ILE A 82 20.12 -14.78 -4.89
CA ILE A 82 21.11 -15.56 -5.62
C ILE A 82 22.33 -15.87 -4.74
N LYS A 83 22.72 -14.94 -3.85
CA LYS A 83 23.84 -15.12 -2.92
C LYS A 83 23.56 -16.15 -1.83
N SER A 84 22.28 -16.34 -1.46
CA SER A 84 21.86 -17.38 -0.51
C SER A 84 21.63 -18.76 -1.16
N LEU A 85 21.51 -18.82 -2.48
CA LEU A 85 21.49 -20.10 -3.21
C LEU A 85 22.89 -20.72 -3.22
N LYS A 86 23.10 -21.73 -2.38
CA LYS A 86 24.34 -22.51 -2.37
C LYS A 86 24.61 -23.06 -3.78
N ILE A 87 25.79 -22.73 -4.32
CA ILE A 87 26.34 -23.14 -5.63
C ILE A 87 26.15 -24.62 -5.98
N ARG A 88 25.93 -25.48 -4.98
CA ARG A 88 25.70 -26.92 -5.13
C ARG A 88 24.44 -27.30 -5.94
N TRP A 89 23.47 -26.39 -6.09
CA TRP A 89 22.20 -26.68 -6.81
C TRP A 89 22.09 -26.02 -8.18
N ILE A 90 23.08 -25.23 -8.60
CA ILE A 90 23.04 -24.47 -9.87
C ILE A 90 22.89 -25.41 -11.08
N ALA A 91 23.59 -26.55 -11.07
CA ALA A 91 23.54 -27.52 -12.17
C ALA A 91 22.15 -28.18 -12.31
N SER A 92 21.51 -28.53 -11.20
CA SER A 92 20.18 -29.14 -11.21
C SER A 92 19.10 -28.15 -11.62
N VAL A 93 19.17 -26.91 -11.15
CA VAL A 93 18.22 -25.86 -11.54
C VAL A 93 18.35 -25.50 -13.02
N ALA A 94 19.58 -25.41 -13.53
CA ALA A 94 19.82 -25.13 -14.95
C ALA A 94 19.22 -26.22 -15.85
N LEU A 95 19.34 -27.49 -15.48
CA LEU A 95 18.82 -28.61 -16.26
C LEU A 95 17.28 -28.61 -16.30
N VAL A 96 16.64 -28.32 -15.17
CA VAL A 96 15.17 -28.17 -15.09
C VAL A 96 14.70 -26.97 -15.92
N LEU A 97 15.42 -25.85 -15.85
CA LEU A 97 15.07 -24.63 -16.59
C LEU A 97 15.20 -24.84 -18.11
N VAL A 98 16.29 -25.48 -18.57
CA VAL A 98 16.48 -25.84 -19.98
C VAL A 98 15.41 -26.82 -20.45
N SER A 99 15.03 -27.79 -19.61
CA SER A 99 13.95 -28.73 -19.93
C SER A 99 12.59 -28.02 -20.03
N LEU A 100 12.31 -27.05 -19.16
CA LEU A 100 11.08 -26.25 -19.21
C LEU A 100 11.04 -25.37 -20.46
N ILE A 101 12.15 -24.72 -20.82
CA ILE A 101 12.25 -23.92 -22.04
C ILE A 101 12.10 -24.80 -23.28
N ALA A 102 12.74 -25.97 -23.31
CA ALA A 102 12.60 -26.92 -24.41
C ALA A 102 11.15 -27.43 -24.54
N PHE A 103 10.48 -27.71 -23.41
CA PHE A 103 9.07 -28.09 -23.40
C PHE A 103 8.16 -26.98 -23.92
N LEU A 104 8.40 -25.73 -23.52
CA LEU A 104 7.65 -24.58 -24.04
C LEU A 104 7.86 -24.40 -25.55
N VAL A 105 9.12 -24.44 -26.01
CA VAL A 105 9.43 -24.35 -27.45
C VAL A 105 8.77 -25.48 -28.24
N PHE A 106 8.79 -26.71 -27.71
CA PHE A 106 8.14 -27.86 -28.32
C PHE A 106 6.62 -27.71 -28.36
N SER A 107 5.99 -27.25 -27.27
CA SER A 107 4.56 -27.00 -27.21
C SER A 107 4.12 -25.89 -28.18
N PHE A 108 4.91 -24.84 -28.37
CA PHE A 108 4.63 -23.80 -29.36
C PHE A 108 4.80 -24.31 -30.79
N PHE A 109 5.78 -25.17 -31.06
CA PHE A 109 5.99 -25.78 -32.37
C PHE A 109 4.91 -26.81 -32.73
N GLU A 110 4.40 -27.56 -31.76
CA GLU A 110 3.34 -28.55 -32.00
C GLU A 110 1.96 -27.90 -32.16
N HIS A 111 1.74 -26.73 -31.54
CA HIS A 111 0.52 -25.92 -31.75
C HIS A 111 0.53 -25.15 -33.09
N SER A 112 1.68 -24.97 -33.75
CA SER A 112 1.75 -24.26 -35.05
C SER A 112 1.23 -25.07 -36.24
N LYS A 113 0.64 -26.26 -36.02
CA LYS A 113 0.01 -27.10 -37.05
C LYS A 113 -1.52 -27.12 -36.97
N SER A 114 -2.15 -26.23 -36.22
CA SER A 114 -3.58 -25.97 -36.43
C SER A 114 -3.72 -25.03 -37.64
N ASP A 115 -4.19 -25.56 -38.77
CA ASP A 115 -4.69 -24.76 -39.88
C ASP A 115 -5.71 -23.75 -39.33
N VAL A 116 -5.34 -22.47 -39.34
CA VAL A 116 -6.25 -21.38 -38.98
C VAL A 116 -7.22 -21.22 -40.14
N VAL A 117 -8.35 -21.92 -40.05
CA VAL A 117 -9.49 -21.67 -40.93
C VAL A 117 -10.11 -20.37 -40.46
N ILE A 118 -9.71 -19.26 -41.08
CA ILE A 118 -10.35 -17.96 -40.86
C ILE A 118 -11.80 -18.12 -41.33
N THR A 119 -12.72 -18.10 -40.37
CA THR A 119 -14.16 -18.12 -40.65
C THR A 119 -14.63 -16.69 -40.85
N GLU A 120 -15.71 -16.50 -41.59
CA GLU A 120 -16.29 -15.17 -41.82
C GLU A 120 -16.67 -14.45 -40.52
N LYS A 121 -16.88 -15.22 -39.44
CA LYS A 121 -17.12 -14.70 -38.09
C LYS A 121 -15.90 -14.01 -37.48
N ASP A 122 -14.68 -14.44 -37.83
CA ASP A 122 -13.43 -13.84 -37.32
C ASP A 122 -13.19 -12.45 -37.95
N ILE A 123 -13.61 -12.28 -39.22
CA ILE A 123 -13.56 -10.99 -39.93
C ILE A 123 -14.58 -9.99 -39.33
N GLU A 124 -15.74 -10.49 -38.92
CA GLU A 124 -16.76 -9.67 -38.25
C GLU A 124 -16.33 -9.22 -36.85
N ASP A 125 -15.71 -10.12 -36.07
CA ASP A 125 -15.18 -9.79 -34.75
C ASP A 125 -14.07 -8.71 -34.85
N ASP A 126 -13.16 -8.81 -35.84
CA ASP A 126 -12.13 -7.79 -36.08
C ASP A 126 -12.74 -6.43 -36.49
N LYS A 127 -13.83 -6.43 -37.24
CA LYS A 127 -14.53 -5.21 -37.62
C LYS A 127 -15.16 -4.51 -36.41
N ILE A 128 -15.75 -5.27 -35.50
CA ILE A 128 -16.35 -4.74 -34.27
C ILE A 128 -15.27 -4.11 -33.36
N LEU A 129 -14.09 -4.73 -33.26
CA LEU A 129 -12.99 -4.19 -32.47
C LEU A 129 -12.46 -2.86 -33.05
N LEU A 130 -12.39 -2.75 -34.38
CA LEU A 130 -11.98 -1.51 -35.05
C LEU A 130 -13.01 -0.39 -34.90
N GLU A 131 -14.30 -0.71 -34.95
CA GLU A 131 -15.37 0.27 -34.69
C GLU A 131 -15.33 0.75 -33.23
N LEU A 132 -15.12 -0.16 -32.27
CA LEU A 132 -15.00 0.20 -30.86
C LEU A 132 -13.78 1.08 -30.58
N GLU A 133 -12.62 0.79 -31.19
CA GLU A 133 -11.41 1.61 -31.03
C GLU A 133 -11.59 3.02 -31.60
N ASN A 134 -12.30 3.16 -32.72
CA ASN A 134 -12.56 4.45 -33.34
C ASN A 134 -13.53 5.31 -32.50
N ASP A 135 -14.58 4.69 -31.97
CA ASP A 135 -15.53 5.36 -31.08
C ASP A 135 -14.86 5.78 -29.75
N LEU A 136 -14.03 4.91 -29.19
CA LEU A 136 -13.31 5.20 -27.95
C LEU A 136 -12.25 6.29 -28.16
N SER A 137 -11.54 6.29 -29.30
CA SER A 137 -10.57 7.33 -29.65
C SER A 137 -11.22 8.71 -29.73
N SER A 138 -12.40 8.82 -30.36
CA SER A 138 -13.17 10.06 -30.42
C SER A 138 -13.59 10.57 -29.04
N GLU A 139 -14.20 9.71 -28.22
CA GLU A 139 -14.66 10.11 -26.89
C GLU A 139 -13.52 10.40 -25.91
N THR A 140 -12.42 9.63 -25.99
CA THR A 140 -11.24 9.87 -25.14
C THR A 140 -10.48 11.13 -25.53
N LEU A 141 -10.45 11.51 -26.81
CA LEU A 141 -9.90 12.80 -27.28
C LEU A 141 -10.67 13.99 -26.71
N ASP A 142 -12.00 13.92 -26.70
CA ASP A 142 -12.85 14.97 -26.12
C ASP A 142 -12.71 15.04 -24.58
N LEU A 143 -12.58 13.90 -23.91
CA LEU A 143 -12.30 13.84 -22.47
C LEU A 143 -10.91 14.38 -22.11
N LEU A 144 -9.90 14.16 -22.95
CA LEU A 144 -8.56 14.74 -22.75
C LEU A 144 -8.53 16.24 -22.99
N TYR A 145 -9.37 16.78 -23.89
CA TYR A 145 -9.45 18.21 -24.16
C TYR A 145 -9.89 19.02 -22.93
N ILE A 146 -10.75 18.44 -22.06
CA ILE A 146 -11.18 19.06 -20.80
C ILE A 146 -10.00 19.29 -19.84
N TYR A 147 -8.94 18.48 -19.91
CA TYR A 147 -7.76 18.59 -19.06
C TYR A 147 -6.66 19.51 -19.62
N GLY A 148 -6.84 20.08 -20.82
CA GLY A 148 -5.91 21.03 -21.44
C GLY A 148 -4.63 20.36 -21.99
N LEU A 149 -4.26 20.70 -23.22
CA LEU A 149 -2.96 20.34 -23.80
C LEU A 149 -1.85 20.96 -22.93
N TRP A 150 -1.07 20.11 -22.25
CA TRP A 150 0.12 20.50 -21.49
C TRP A 150 1.22 20.98 -22.45
N ASN A 151 1.07 22.17 -22.99
CA ASN A 151 2.12 22.85 -23.73
C ASN A 151 2.96 23.65 -22.73
N GLU A 152 3.93 22.98 -22.10
CA GLU A 152 4.95 23.66 -21.31
C GLU A 152 5.86 24.48 -22.23
N LYS A 153 5.52 25.75 -22.41
CA LYS A 153 6.47 26.77 -22.86
C LYS A 153 7.04 27.43 -21.62
N SER A 154 8.15 26.90 -21.11
CA SER A 154 8.95 27.59 -20.10
C SER A 154 9.64 28.79 -20.74
N GLU A 155 9.09 29.98 -20.51
CA GLU A 155 9.77 31.24 -20.76
C GLU A 155 10.98 31.36 -19.82
N GLY A 156 12.16 31.09 -20.37
CA GLY A 156 13.43 31.50 -19.78
C GLY A 156 13.62 33.00 -19.97
N LYS A 157 13.65 33.73 -18.86
CA LYS A 157 14.14 35.11 -18.79
C LYS A 157 15.65 35.11 -19.06
N GLU A 158 16.07 35.79 -20.12
CA GLU A 158 17.39 36.40 -20.25
C GLU A 158 17.22 37.82 -20.79
N GLY A 159 17.81 38.81 -20.09
CA GLY A 159 17.88 40.21 -20.50
C GLY A 159 17.25 41.19 -19.52
#